data_AF-A0A1V0FWM7-F1
#
_entry.id   AF-A0A1V0FWM7-F1
#
_cell.length_a   1.000
_cell.length_b   1.000
_cell.length_c   1.000
_cell.angle_alpha   90.00
_cell.angle_beta   90.00
_cell.angle_gamma   90.00
#
_symmetry.space_group_name_H-M   'P 1'
#
loop_
_entity.id
_entity.type
_entity.pdbx_description
1 polymer ?
#
loop_
_entity_poly.entity_id
_entity_poly.type
_entity_poly.pdbx_seq_one_letter_code
_entity_poly.pdbx_strand_id
1 'polypeptide(L)' 'AGQSCGETECGKGECCAGSFYHRNCRPLSDNGQPCESPNESDNYSTACPCKDGLVCNPIRRCQRS' A
#
# COMPACT_ATOMS: atom_id res chain seq x y z
N ALA A 1 12.79 7.32 6.80
CA ALA A 1 12.50 7.23 5.35
C ALA A 1 12.64 5.77 4.96
N GLY A 2 11.63 5.19 4.31
CA GLY A 2 11.64 3.78 3.92
C GLY A 2 12.61 3.49 2.77
N GLN A 3 12.93 2.21 2.55
CA GLN A 3 13.75 1.74 1.43
C GLN A 3 13.07 2.11 0.10
N SER A 4 13.83 2.59 -0.89
CA SER A 4 13.29 2.83 -2.24
C SER A 4 12.91 1.51 -2.93
N CYS A 5 11.86 1.52 -3.74
CA CYS A 5 11.31 0.32 -4.37
C CYS A 5 10.95 0.54 -5.85
N GLY A 6 10.78 -0.56 -6.58
CA GLY A 6 10.45 -0.56 -8.02
C GLY A 6 11.23 -1.63 -8.78
N GLU A 7 12.53 -1.75 -8.50
CA GLU A 7 13.36 -2.89 -8.95
C GLU A 7 13.53 -3.93 -7.83
N THR A 8 13.36 -3.51 -6.58
CA THR A 8 13.44 -4.35 -5.39
C THR A 8 12.04 -4.54 -4.81
N GLU A 9 11.70 -5.77 -4.45
CA GLU A 9 10.47 -6.07 -3.72
C GLU A 9 10.53 -5.58 -2.27
N CYS A 10 9.38 -5.14 -1.76
CA CYS A 10 9.24 -4.73 -0.36
C CYS A 10 9.07 -5.93 0.57
N GLY A 11 9.30 -5.72 1.87
CA GLY A 11 9.16 -6.78 2.86
C GLY A 11 7.72 -7.25 3.04
N LYS A 12 7.54 -8.37 3.73
CA LYS A 12 6.20 -8.84 4.12
C LYS A 12 5.50 -7.78 4.98
N GLY A 13 4.26 -7.48 4.63
CA GLY A 13 3.48 -6.44 5.33
C GLY A 13 3.80 -5.02 4.86
N GLU A 14 4.54 -4.87 3.77
CA GLU A 14 4.81 -3.61 3.09
C GLU A 14 4.38 -3.69 1.63
N CYS A 15 4.24 -2.53 1.00
CA CYS A 15 4.01 -2.41 -0.43
C CYS A 15 4.89 -1.31 -1.02
N CYS A 16 5.09 -1.34 -2.34
CA CYS A 16 5.78 -0.26 -3.03
C CYS A 16 4.82 0.89 -3.39
N ALA A 17 4.93 2.02 -2.66
CA ALA A 17 4.03 3.16 -2.85
C ALA A 17 4.75 4.51 -3.03
N GLY A 18 4.21 5.35 -3.90
CA GLY A 18 4.63 6.74 -4.11
C GLY A 18 4.59 7.19 -5.57
N SER A 19 4.99 8.43 -5.81
CA SER A 19 5.13 8.96 -7.17
C SER A 19 6.16 8.16 -7.97
N PHE A 20 5.99 8.08 -9.29
CA PHE A 20 6.83 7.28 -10.20
C PHE A 20 8.35 7.38 -9.95
N TYR A 21 8.83 8.59 -9.65
CA TYR A 21 10.26 8.88 -9.39
C TYR A 21 10.70 8.73 -7.93
N HIS A 22 9.77 8.54 -6.99
CA HIS A 22 10.02 8.52 -5.54
C HIS A 22 9.16 7.46 -4.82
N ARG A 23 9.18 6.22 -5.32
CA ARG A 23 8.51 5.10 -4.66
C ARG A 23 9.38 4.55 -3.54
N ASN A 24 8.76 4.27 -2.40
CA ASN A 24 9.41 3.64 -1.27
C ASN A 24 8.53 2.54 -0.70
N CYS A 25 9.14 1.57 -0.03
CA CYS A 25 8.43 0.59 0.77
C CYS A 25 7.71 1.31 1.90
N ARG A 26 6.41 1.08 1.97
CA ARG A 26 5.52 1.62 3.01
C ARG A 26 4.75 0.46 3.64
N PRO A 27 4.42 0.54 4.93
CA PRO A 27 3.59 -0.47 5.56
C PRO A 27 2.21 -0.53 4.91
N LEU A 28 1.62 -1.73 4.90
CA LEU A 28 0.21 -1.91 4.58
C LEU A 28 -0.66 -1.02 5.47
N SER A 29 -1.77 -0.56 4.91
CA SER A 29 -2.64 0.45 5.52
C SER A 29 -3.47 -0.13 6.67
N ASP A 30 -3.47 0.59 7.80
CA ASP A 30 -4.24 0.25 9.00
C ASP A 30 -5.71 0.68 8.90
N ASN A 31 -6.54 0.20 9.82
CA ASN A 31 -7.96 0.58 9.91
C ASN A 31 -8.14 2.10 9.97
N GLY A 32 -8.98 2.64 9.07
CA GLY A 32 -9.24 4.07 8.91
C GLY A 32 -8.23 4.83 8.06
N GLN A 33 -7.11 4.21 7.65
CA GLN A 33 -6.12 4.83 6.76
C GLN A 33 -6.57 4.78 5.29
N PRO A 34 -6.06 5.70 4.46
CA PRO A 34 -6.21 5.63 3.01
C PRO A 34 -5.67 4.31 2.46
N CYS A 35 -6.31 3.78 1.42
CA CYS A 35 -5.87 2.56 0.75
C CYS A 35 -6.07 2.63 -0.75
N GLU A 36 -5.35 1.76 -1.45
CA GLU A 36 -5.63 1.42 -2.84
C GLU A 36 -5.96 -0.06 -2.93
N SER A 37 -6.77 -0.42 -3.92
CA SER A 37 -7.08 -1.82 -4.19
C SER A 37 -5.80 -2.55 -4.61
N PRO A 38 -5.58 -3.80 -4.15
CA PRO A 38 -4.45 -4.63 -4.59
C PRO A 38 -4.43 -4.71 -6.12
N ASN A 39 -3.25 -4.60 -6.71
CA ASN A 39 -3.03 -4.77 -8.14
C ASN A 39 -1.89 -5.77 -8.40
N GLU A 40 -1.91 -6.38 -9.59
CA GLU A 40 -0.95 -7.45 -9.96
C GLU A 40 0.51 -6.97 -9.99
N SER A 41 0.74 -5.66 -10.11
CA SER A 41 2.07 -5.07 -10.22
C SER A 41 2.66 -4.59 -8.90
N ASP A 42 1.94 -4.77 -7.78
CA ASP A 42 2.26 -4.23 -6.45
C ASP A 42 2.70 -2.75 -6.45
N ASN A 43 2.09 -1.97 -7.35
CA ASN A 43 2.49 -0.58 -7.62
C ASN A 43 1.38 0.38 -7.20
N TYR A 44 1.62 1.17 -6.16
CA TYR A 44 0.61 2.08 -5.61
C TYR A 44 1.08 3.52 -5.69
N SER A 45 0.17 4.42 -6.04
CA SER A 45 0.54 5.83 -6.28
C SER A 45 0.40 6.70 -5.02
N THR A 46 -0.53 6.32 -4.14
CA THR A 46 -1.06 7.11 -3.04
C THR A 46 -0.89 6.38 -1.71
N ALA A 47 -1.32 5.12 -1.63
CA ALA A 47 -1.34 4.36 -0.38
C ALA A 47 -1.26 2.84 -0.62
N CYS A 48 -0.75 2.10 0.37
CA CYS A 48 -0.73 0.65 0.30
C CYS A 48 -2.12 0.03 0.44
N PRO A 49 -2.29 -1.23 0.01
CA PRO A 49 -3.45 -2.03 0.36
C PRO A 49 -3.62 -2.14 1.88
N CYS A 50 -4.83 -2.51 2.29
CA CYS A 50 -5.11 -2.75 3.70
C CYS A 50 -4.37 -3.98 4.21
N LYS A 51 -4.04 -3.97 5.51
CA LYS A 51 -3.58 -5.17 6.21
C LYS A 51 -4.62 -6.30 6.17
N ASP A 52 -4.17 -7.52 6.36
CA ASP A 52 -5.02 -8.71 6.42
C ASP A 52 -6.20 -8.53 7.40
N GLY A 53 -7.39 -8.96 6.98
CA GLY A 53 -8.63 -8.81 7.74
C GLY A 53 -9.27 -7.42 7.65
N LEU A 54 -8.74 -6.53 6.81
CA LEU A 54 -9.35 -5.25 6.47
C LEU A 54 -9.68 -5.21 4.97
N VAL A 55 -10.75 -4.52 4.63
CA VAL A 55 -11.18 -4.28 3.25
C VAL A 55 -11.05 -2.80 2.92
N CYS A 56 -10.54 -2.51 1.73
CA CYS A 56 -10.51 -1.15 1.19
C CYS A 56 -11.91 -0.79 0.68
N ASN A 57 -12.59 0.12 1.36
CA ASN A 57 -13.97 0.50 1.05
C ASN A 57 -14.04 1.47 -0.16
N PRO A 58 -15.24 1.77 -0.70
CA PRO A 58 -15.39 2.65 -1.87
C PRO A 58 -14.87 4.08 -1.68
N ILE A 59 -14.77 4.56 -0.43
CA ILE A 59 -14.16 5.87 -0.11
C ILE A 59 -12.63 5.77 0.08
N ARG A 60 -12.02 4.67 -0.37
CA ARG A 60 -10.58 4.39 -0.31
C ARG A 60 -10.03 4.43 1.10
N ARG A 61 -10.75 3.84 2.06
CA ARG A 61 -10.27 3.64 3.43
C ARG A 61 -10.39 2.20 3.89
N CYS A 62 -9.42 1.76 4.68
CA CYS A 62 -9.47 0.44 5.29
C CYS A 62 -10.52 0.41 6.40
N GLN A 63 -11.33 -0.64 6.40
CA GLN A 63 -12.27 -0.92 7.48
C GLN A 63 -12.26 -2.43 7.77
N ARG A 64 -12.58 -2.82 9.00
CA ARG A 64 -12.87 -4.22 9.30
C ARG A 64 -14.10 -4.66 8.51
N SER A 65 -13.97 -5.76 7.78
CA SER A 65 -15.09 -6.50 7.22
C SER A 65 -15.91 -7.16 8.32
#